data_AF-A0A511BCX9-F1
#
_entry.id   AF-A0A511BCX9-F1
#
_cell.length_a   1.000
_cell.length_b   1.000
_cell.length_c   1.000
_cell.angle_alpha   90.00
_cell.angle_beta   90.00
_cell.angle_gamma   90.00
#
_symmetry.space_group_name_H-M   'P 1'
#
loop_
_entity.id
_entity.type
_entity.pdbx_description
1 polymer ?
#
loop_
_entity_poly.entity_id
_entity_poly.type
_entity_poly.pdbx_seq_one_letter_code
_entity_poly.pdbx_strand_id
1 'polypeptide(L)' 'MHVLKVDIEDYEGRELLPFFPEALAALWPDHLIMEDTEHGRWAQGVFPVLRRCGYERCSRSRGNLLLSRF' A
#
# COMPACT_ATOMS: atom_id res chain seq x y z
N MET A 1 -1.19 -17.11 1.09
CA MET A 1 -1.13 -16.04 0.09
C MET A 1 -2.34 -15.15 0.27
N HIS A 2 -2.13 -14.02 0.93
CA HIS A 2 -3.16 -13.03 1.22
C HIS A 2 -2.92 -11.80 0.36
N VAL A 3 -3.92 -11.43 -0.44
CA VAL A 3 -3.90 -10.25 -1.29
C VAL A 3 -4.96 -9.29 -0.80
N LEU A 4 -4.57 -8.04 -0.55
CA LEU A 4 -5.49 -6.95 -0.23
C LEU A 4 -5.45 -5.94 -1.39
N LYS A 5 -6.62 -5.66 -1.98
CA LYS A 5 -6.78 -4.49 -2.84
C LYS A 5 -7.42 -3.37 -2.02
N VAL A 6 -6.81 -2.19 -2.09
CA VAL A 6 -7.34 -0.95 -1.52
C VAL A 6 -7.74 -0.06 -2.69
N ASP A 7 -9.01 0.30 -2.73
CA ASP A 7 -9.65 1.02 -3.84
C ASP A 7 -10.55 2.08 -3.19
N ILE A 8 -9.94 3.20 -2.81
CA ILE A 8 -10.60 4.26 -2.02
C ILE A 8 -10.28 5.59 -2.67
N GLU A 9 -11.01 5.95 -3.74
CA GLU A 9 -11.00 7.24 -4.46
C GLU A 9 -10.25 8.39 -3.73
N ASP A 10 -8.95 8.54 -3.98
CA ASP A 10 -8.07 9.59 -3.42
C ASP A 10 -7.83 9.60 -1.88
N TYR A 11 -8.32 8.61 -1.14
CA TYR A 11 -8.26 8.53 0.34
C TYR A 11 -7.47 7.34 0.88
N GLU A 12 -6.78 6.56 0.06
CA GLU A 12 -6.00 5.40 0.52
C GLU A 12 -5.00 5.76 1.61
N GLY A 13 -4.40 6.96 1.54
CA GLY A 13 -3.48 7.44 2.57
C GLY A 13 -4.14 7.67 3.94
N ARG A 14 -5.43 8.00 4.00
CA ARG A 14 -6.15 8.19 5.26
C ARG A 14 -6.30 6.88 6.03
N GLU A 15 -6.49 5.77 5.32
CA GLU A 15 -6.74 4.46 5.92
C GLU A 15 -5.45 3.64 6.08
N LEU A 16 -4.53 3.72 5.11
CA LEU A 16 -3.28 2.96 5.15
C LEU A 16 -2.27 3.54 6.14
N LEU A 17 -2.19 4.86 6.29
CA LEU A 17 -1.24 5.48 7.22
C LEU A 17 -1.47 5.12 8.69
N PRO A 18 -2.70 5.05 9.24
CA PRO A 18 -2.93 4.56 10.59
C PRO A 18 -2.86 3.02 10.69
N PHE A 19 -3.26 2.28 9.64
CA PHE A 19 -3.26 0.82 9.68
C PHE A 19 -1.88 0.21 9.94
N PHE A 20 -0.86 0.57 9.15
CA PHE A 20 0.45 -0.09 9.24
C PHE A 20 1.23 0.15 10.55
N PRO A 21 1.21 1.35 11.14
CA PRO A 21 1.81 1.61 12.46
C PRO A 21 1.07 0.94 13.62
N GLU A 22 -0.26 0.79 13.54
CA GLU A 22 -1.08 0.29 14.65
C GLU A 22 -1.35 -1.22 14.59
N ALA A 23 -1.39 -1.80 13.38
CA ALA A 23 -1.68 -3.22 13.19
C ALA A 23 -0.47 -4.09 13.54
N LEU A 24 -0.74 -5.23 14.18
CA LEU A 24 0.25 -6.30 14.35
C LEU A 24 0.75 -6.75 12.97
N ALA A 25 2.06 -6.95 12.83
CA ALA A 25 2.66 -7.37 11.55
C ALA A 25 2.11 -8.69 10.99
N ALA A 26 1.51 -9.53 11.84
CA ALA A 26 0.82 -10.76 11.45
C ALA A 26 -0.48 -10.51 10.65
N LEU A 27 -1.02 -9.29 10.69
CA LEU A 27 -2.22 -8.87 9.95
C LEU A 27 -1.89 -8.20 8.62
N TRP A 28 -0.61 -7.93 8.34
CA TRP A 28 -0.21 -7.30 7.10
C TRP A 28 -0.33 -8.31 5.94
N PRO A 29 -0.94 -7.93 4.82
CA PRO A 29 -1.08 -8.83 3.67
C PRO A 29 0.27 -9.18 3.05
N ASP A 30 0.36 -10.33 2.38
CA ASP A 30 1.57 -10.69 1.61
C ASP A 30 1.71 -9.77 0.39
N HIS A 31 0.57 -9.39 -0.20
CA HIS A 31 0.48 -8.54 -1.38
C HIS A 31 -0.55 -7.43 -1.18
N LEU A 32 -0.18 -6.20 -1.56
CA LEU A 32 -1.03 -5.02 -1.55
C LEU A 32 -1.18 -4.50 -2.98
N ILE A 33 -2.42 -4.33 -3.41
CA ILE A 33 -2.78 -3.64 -4.66
C ILE A 33 -3.41 -2.31 -4.29
N MET A 34 -2.93 -1.22 -4.86
CA MET A 34 -3.45 0.13 -4.66
C MET A 34 -3.41 0.90 -5.97
N GLU A 35 -4.16 2.00 -6.07
CA GLU A 35 -4.07 2.85 -7.24
C GLU A 35 -2.66 3.39 -7.47
N ASP A 36 -2.30 3.48 -8.75
CA ASP A 36 -1.04 4.06 -9.20
C ASP A 36 -1.17 5.58 -9.29
N THR A 37 -1.11 6.23 -8.13
CA THR A 37 -1.33 7.67 -8.01
C THR A 37 -0.03 8.46 -8.16
N GLU A 38 0.65 8.35 -9.31
CA GLU A 38 1.86 9.14 -9.64
C GLU A 38 1.73 10.66 -9.40
N HIS A 39 0.51 11.16 -9.23
CA HIS A 39 0.17 12.57 -9.00
C HIS A 39 -0.55 12.84 -7.66
N GLY A 40 -0.80 11.83 -6.82
CA GLY A 40 -1.56 11.95 -5.58
C GLY A 40 -0.70 12.42 -4.40
N ARG A 41 -1.10 13.50 -3.72
CA ARG A 41 -0.39 14.01 -2.51
C ARG A 41 -0.33 12.98 -1.38
N TRP A 42 -1.30 12.06 -1.30
CA TRP A 42 -1.38 11.04 -0.25
C TRP A 42 -0.29 9.96 -0.40
N ALA A 43 0.12 9.65 -1.64
CA ALA A 43 1.11 8.61 -1.93
C ALA A 43 2.49 8.91 -1.32
N GLN A 44 2.85 10.19 -1.21
CA GLN A 44 4.12 10.63 -0.65
C GLN A 44 4.29 10.20 0.82
N GLY A 45 3.20 10.11 1.58
CA GLY A 45 3.22 9.64 2.97
C GLY A 45 3.19 8.11 3.08
N VAL A 46 2.43 7.45 2.20
CA VAL A 46 2.17 6.00 2.27
C VAL A 46 3.39 5.16 1.89
N PHE A 47 4.09 5.49 0.80
CA PHE A 47 5.22 4.67 0.33
C PHE A 47 6.36 4.55 1.35
N PRO A 48 6.80 5.63 2.05
CA PRO A 48 7.79 5.50 3.11
C PRO A 48 7.37 4.55 4.23
N VAL A 49 6.09 4.54 4.62
CA VAL A 49 5.56 3.62 5.63
C VAL A 49 5.59 2.18 5.11
N LEU A 50 5.06 1.94 3.91
CA LEU A 50 5.05 0.62 3.30
C LEU A 50 6.46 0.04 3.13
N ARG A 51 7.44 0.85 2.72
CA ARG A 51 8.85 0.45 2.64
C ARG A 51 9.42 0.06 4.01
N ARG A 52 9.09 0.78 5.09
CA ARG A 52 9.49 0.41 6.45
C ARG A 52 8.85 -0.90 6.91
N CYS A 53 7.66 -1.22 6.40
CA CYS A 53 6.97 -2.49 6.64
C CYS A 53 7.45 -3.66 5.75
N GLY A 54 8.45 -3.42 4.89
CA GLY A 54 9.07 -4.44 4.02
C GLY A 54 8.39 -4.62 2.67
N TYR A 55 7.50 -3.73 2.27
CA TYR A 55 6.86 -3.81 0.96
C TYR A 55 7.75 -3.20 -0.13
N GLU A 56 7.86 -3.94 -1.23
CA GLU A 56 8.53 -3.52 -2.45
C GLU A 56 7.61 -3.62 -3.66
N ARG A 57 7.83 -2.76 -4.66
CA ARG A 57 7.03 -2.75 -5.88
C ARG A 57 7.42 -3.94 -6.76
N CYS A 58 6.46 -4.84 -6.97
CA CYS A 58 6.63 -6.00 -7.83
C CYS A 58 6.13 -5.76 -9.26
N SER A 59 5.03 -5.02 -9.42
CA SER A 59 4.46 -4.75 -10.74
C SER A 59 3.66 -3.44 -10.77
N ARG A 60 3.38 -2.97 -11.97
CA ARG A 60 2.63 -1.74 -12.25
C ARG A 60 1.80 -1.92 -13.52
N SER A 61 0.58 -1.41 -13.48
CA SER A 61 -0.31 -1.27 -14.65
C SER A 61 -0.69 0.19 -14.85
N ARG A 62 -1.57 0.49 -15.82
CA ARG A 62 -2.02 1.88 -16.09
C ARG A 62 -2.71 2.57 -14.92
N GLY A 63 -3.19 1.82 -13.92
CA GLY A 63 -3.88 2.40 -12.76
C GLY A 63 -3.66 1.67 -11.45
N ASN A 64 -2.76 0.69 -11.39
CA ASN A 64 -2.52 -0.05 -10.15
C ASN A 64 -1.04 -0.32 -9.94
N LEU A 65 -0.65 -0.30 -8.67
CA LEU A 65 0.62 -0.79 -8.18
C LEU A 65 0.41 -2.08 -7.39
N LEU A 66 1.28 -3.06 -7.64
CA LEU A 66 1.40 -4.26 -6.83
C LEU A 66 2.66 -4.15 -5.97
N LEU A 67 2.46 -4.24 -4.66
CA LEU A 67 3.50 -4.25 -3.65
C LEU A 67 3.50 -5.60 -2.93
N SER A 68 4.66 -6.16 -2.62
CA SER A 68 4.75 -7.41 -1.86
C SER A 68 5.81 -7.32 -0.77
N ARG A 69 5.62 -8.09 0.31
CA ARG A 69 6.61 -8.33 1.36
C ARG A 69 6.98 -9.82 1.40
N PHE A 70 8.24 -10.12 1.67
CA PHE A 70 8.79 -11.48 1.75
C PHE A 70 9.48 -11.72 3.09
#